data_AF-A0A372GBI2-F1
#
_entry.id   AF-A0A372GBI2-F1
#
_cell.length_a   1.000
_cell.length_b   1.000
_cell.length_c   1.000
_cell.angle_alpha   90.00
_cell.angle_beta   90.00
_cell.angle_gamma   90.00
#
_symmetry.space_group_name_H-M   'P 1'
#
loop_
_entity.id
_entity.type
_entity.pdbx_description
1 polymer ?
#
loop_
_entity_poly.entity_id
_entity_poly.type
_entity_poly.pdbx_seq_one_letter_code
_entity_poly.pdbx_strand_id
1 'polypeptide(L)'
;MGAVVGLALVAGGLSGCGDAGATITRLTVGTPGPDPYTRMANTDEPAVKKRPRAGGTQVGDSPGLYGGTRRAATCDQGRLAAFLQANPAKARAWAGVHGIPVKDVARYVSRLTPVLLRTDTLVTNHGYRDGKATSGPAVLQAGMGVLVNGYGVPVVKCNCGNPLTRPEKKISVRSATYTGRSWPGFTKEKVTKVRPRDTGKGPIVTFVLVDPEARMGFQRPRASGGEADGPPIELPSTETEAPVSDSPAPTDSGSESPGTGTPGMESPDTETPDTGTPGDGTPDPGMSPASPGVPSEGPGTGTGDGSGTGDPGGGDPGGGGGGAAPGGPSEGTVSLPPPTPPSTEPGAPVI
;
A
#
# COMPACT_ATOMS: atom_id res chain seq x y z
N MET A 1 60.27 -42.41 -31.89
CA MET A 1 59.01 -41.91 -32.46
C MET A 1 58.17 -41.37 -31.32
N GLY A 2 57.51 -40.22 -31.48
CA GLY A 2 56.64 -39.65 -30.44
C GLY A 2 55.21 -40.20 -30.51
N ALA A 3 54.55 -40.35 -29.36
CA ALA A 3 53.14 -40.69 -29.26
C ALA A 3 52.36 -39.46 -28.76
N VAL A 4 51.37 -39.01 -29.53
CA VAL A 4 50.48 -37.90 -29.16
C VAL A 4 49.24 -38.47 -28.50
N VAL A 5 49.05 -38.24 -27.21
CA VAL A 5 47.83 -38.64 -26.49
C VAL A 5 46.79 -37.53 -26.66
N GLY A 6 45.81 -37.75 -27.53
CA GLY A 6 44.68 -36.85 -27.72
C GLY A 6 43.70 -36.93 -26.56
N LEU A 7 43.66 -35.90 -25.70
CA LEU A 7 42.71 -35.82 -24.59
C LEU A 7 41.34 -35.34 -25.09
N ALA A 8 40.38 -36.25 -25.22
CA ALA A 8 39.02 -35.92 -25.65
C ALA A 8 38.25 -35.20 -24.52
N LEU A 9 38.05 -33.89 -24.66
CA LEU A 9 37.19 -33.10 -23.77
C LEU A 9 35.72 -33.42 -24.03
N VAL A 10 35.12 -34.21 -23.14
CA VAL A 10 33.67 -34.44 -23.11
C VAL A 10 32.98 -33.16 -22.64
N ALA A 11 32.30 -32.47 -23.55
CA ALA A 11 31.51 -31.28 -23.24
C ALA A 11 30.23 -31.68 -22.49
N GLY A 12 30.33 -31.82 -21.17
CA GLY A 12 29.18 -32.02 -20.29
C GLY A 12 28.24 -30.81 -20.34
N GLY A 13 27.06 -30.99 -20.96
CA GLY A 13 26.07 -29.93 -21.10
C GLY A 13 25.59 -29.45 -19.73
N LEU A 14 25.81 -28.16 -19.43
CA LEU A 14 25.29 -27.54 -18.21
C LEU A 14 23.75 -27.49 -18.27
N SER A 15 23.11 -28.31 -17.44
CA SER A 15 21.67 -28.30 -17.22
C SER A 15 21.17 -26.88 -16.97
N GLY A 16 20.17 -26.45 -17.74
CA GLY A 16 19.65 -25.09 -17.69
C GLY A 16 19.27 -24.67 -16.27
N CYS A 17 19.85 -23.57 -15.78
CA CYS A 17 19.54 -23.04 -14.46
C CYS A 17 18.12 -22.44 -14.47
N GLY A 18 17.12 -23.29 -14.20
CA GLY A 18 15.73 -22.87 -14.06
C GLY A 18 15.60 -21.90 -12.89
N ASP A 19 15.20 -20.66 -13.19
CA ASP A 19 15.14 -19.56 -12.21
C ASP A 19 14.24 -19.94 -11.02
N ALA A 20 14.86 -20.14 -9.86
CA ALA A 20 14.21 -20.71 -8.68
C ALA A 20 13.17 -19.73 -8.13
N GLY A 21 11.89 -20.03 -8.41
CA GLY A 21 10.76 -19.14 -8.15
C GLY A 21 10.74 -18.59 -6.72
N ALA A 22 10.77 -17.27 -6.59
CA ALA A 22 10.89 -16.59 -5.30
C ALA A 22 9.88 -17.08 -4.26
N THR A 23 10.34 -17.28 -3.02
CA THR A 23 9.47 -17.63 -1.88
C THR A 23 8.89 -16.36 -1.26
N ILE A 24 7.56 -16.21 -1.34
CA ILE A 24 6.82 -15.04 -0.89
C ILE A 24 6.10 -15.35 0.44
N THR A 25 6.35 -14.54 1.47
CA THR A 25 5.68 -14.71 2.76
C THR A 25 4.27 -14.09 2.75
N ARG A 26 3.23 -14.86 3.07
CA ARG A 26 1.89 -14.32 3.33
C ARG A 26 1.82 -13.70 4.73
N LEU A 27 1.42 -12.43 4.81
CA LEU A 27 1.22 -11.69 6.06
C LEU A 27 -0.25 -11.34 6.23
N THR A 28 -0.85 -11.85 7.30
CA THR A 28 -2.30 -11.75 7.60
C THR A 28 -2.64 -10.45 8.33
N VAL A 29 -3.87 -9.96 8.18
CA VAL A 29 -4.40 -8.85 9.02
C VAL A 29 -4.33 -9.21 10.51
N GLY A 30 -4.17 -8.20 11.37
CA GLY A 30 -4.02 -8.38 12.81
C GLY A 30 -2.70 -9.01 13.24
N THR A 31 -1.77 -9.28 12.30
CA THR A 31 -0.47 -9.91 12.62
C THR A 31 0.73 -9.03 12.27
N PRO A 32 1.59 -8.67 13.26
CA PRO A 32 2.87 -8.00 13.00
C PRO A 32 3.79 -8.79 12.07
N GLY A 33 3.71 -10.13 12.08
CA GLY A 33 4.63 -11.00 11.34
C GLY A 33 5.99 -11.13 12.04
N PRO A 34 7.01 -11.68 11.36
CA PRO A 34 8.35 -11.82 11.90
C PRO A 34 9.07 -10.46 12.01
N ASP A 35 10.07 -10.41 12.88
CA ASP A 35 11.02 -9.30 13.03
C ASP A 35 10.40 -7.88 13.09
N PRO A 36 9.37 -7.62 13.92
CA PRO A 36 8.68 -6.34 13.92
C PRO A 36 9.55 -5.21 14.51
N TYR A 37 9.59 -4.06 13.84
CA TYR A 37 10.25 -2.85 14.37
C TYR A 37 9.61 -2.41 15.68
N THR A 38 8.27 -2.34 15.73
CA THR A 38 7.44 -2.05 16.90
C THR A 38 6.17 -2.91 16.87
N ARG A 39 5.28 -2.82 17.86
CA ARG A 39 3.93 -3.41 17.79
C ARG A 39 2.89 -2.30 17.93
N MET A 40 2.00 -2.20 16.95
CA MET A 40 0.87 -1.27 16.98
C MET A 40 -0.43 -2.06 16.79
N ALA A 41 -1.38 -1.84 17.70
CA ALA A 41 -2.69 -2.46 17.66
C ALA A 41 -3.68 -1.61 16.84
N ASN A 42 -4.82 -2.20 16.46
CA ASN A 42 -5.95 -1.53 15.82
C ASN A 42 -5.61 -0.82 14.49
N THR A 43 -4.57 -1.28 13.78
CA THR A 43 -4.15 -0.67 12.50
C THR A 43 -4.80 -1.27 11.26
N ASP A 44 -5.40 -2.45 11.40
CA ASP A 44 -5.92 -3.26 10.30
C ASP A 44 -7.44 -3.43 10.46
N GLU A 45 -8.12 -3.54 9.32
CA GLU A 45 -9.56 -3.75 9.20
C GLU A 45 -9.84 -5.13 8.56
N PRO A 46 -10.09 -6.19 9.37
CA PRO A 46 -10.31 -7.54 8.85
C PRO A 46 -11.54 -7.70 7.96
N ALA A 47 -12.55 -6.84 8.10
CA ALA A 47 -13.83 -6.93 7.40
C ALA A 47 -13.88 -6.11 6.08
N VAL A 48 -12.74 -5.61 5.58
CA VAL A 48 -12.72 -4.76 4.38
C VAL A 48 -13.33 -5.48 3.16
N LYS A 49 -14.26 -4.82 2.48
CA LYS A 49 -14.80 -5.24 1.19
C LYS A 49 -13.73 -5.07 0.11
N LYS A 50 -13.08 -6.20 -0.23
CA LYS A 50 -12.05 -6.31 -1.27
C LYS A 50 -12.53 -5.65 -2.57
N ARG A 51 -11.65 -4.91 -3.23
CA ARG A 51 -11.91 -4.28 -4.54
C ARG A 51 -12.10 -5.36 -5.62
N PRO A 52 -13.17 -5.34 -6.44
CA PRO A 52 -13.39 -6.35 -7.49
C PRO A 52 -12.22 -6.42 -8.48
N ARG A 53 -11.73 -5.26 -8.92
CA ARG A 53 -10.53 -5.10 -9.77
C ARG A 53 -9.25 -5.30 -8.95
N ALA A 54 -8.96 -6.54 -8.59
CA ALA A 54 -7.74 -7.00 -7.92
C ALA A 54 -6.72 -7.62 -8.91
N GLY A 55 -5.46 -7.68 -8.51
CA GLY A 55 -4.39 -8.29 -9.30
C GLY A 55 -3.72 -7.35 -10.31
N GLY A 56 -2.77 -7.91 -11.06
CA GLY A 56 -2.01 -7.21 -12.10
C GLY A 56 -1.07 -6.14 -11.52
N THR A 57 -0.88 -5.04 -12.27
CA THR A 57 -0.14 -3.86 -11.80
C THR A 57 -1.05 -2.64 -11.81
N GLN A 58 -1.34 -2.08 -10.64
CA GLN A 58 -2.17 -0.89 -10.43
C GLN A 58 -1.29 0.34 -10.21
N VAL A 59 -1.78 1.54 -10.54
CA VAL A 59 -1.06 2.81 -10.28
C VAL A 59 -1.45 3.33 -8.90
N GLY A 60 -0.49 3.83 -8.11
CA GLY A 60 -0.71 4.28 -6.73
C GLY A 60 -1.72 5.42 -6.54
N ASP A 61 -2.08 6.14 -7.60
CA ASP A 61 -3.13 7.16 -7.62
C ASP A 61 -4.47 6.69 -8.23
N SER A 62 -4.62 5.39 -8.51
CA SER A 62 -5.87 4.82 -9.02
C SER A 62 -6.98 4.93 -7.95
N PRO A 63 -8.13 5.56 -8.25
CA PRO A 63 -9.26 5.62 -7.33
C PRO A 63 -9.67 4.23 -6.80
N GLY A 64 -10.06 4.19 -5.52
CA GLY A 64 -10.53 2.97 -4.85
C GLY A 64 -9.49 1.85 -4.66
N LEU A 65 -8.25 1.97 -5.19
CA LEU A 65 -7.16 1.02 -4.93
C LEU A 65 -6.90 0.87 -3.42
N TYR A 66 -7.03 1.98 -2.70
CA TYR A 66 -6.93 2.08 -1.26
C TYR A 66 -8.29 2.39 -0.64
N GLY A 67 -8.45 1.96 0.61
CA GLY A 67 -9.57 2.34 1.45
C GLY A 67 -9.12 3.12 2.66
N GLY A 68 -10.08 3.45 3.52
CA GLY A 68 -9.80 4.00 4.84
C GLY A 68 -11.08 4.15 5.65
N THR A 69 -10.95 4.08 6.97
CA THR A 69 -11.94 4.65 7.88
C THR A 69 -11.94 6.17 7.71
N ARG A 70 -13.09 6.76 7.37
CA ARG A 70 -13.23 8.22 7.19
C ARG A 70 -13.13 8.92 8.54
N ARG A 71 -12.46 10.08 8.59
CA ARG A 71 -12.17 10.90 9.79
C ARG A 71 -11.28 10.25 10.86
N ALA A 72 -10.76 9.04 10.63
CA ALA A 72 -9.84 8.38 11.55
C ALA A 72 -8.81 7.52 10.79
N ALA A 73 -7.52 7.79 10.98
CA ALA A 73 -6.46 6.92 10.50
C ALA A 73 -6.27 5.71 11.42
N THR A 74 -6.15 4.52 10.84
CA THR A 74 -5.72 3.32 11.57
C THR A 74 -4.20 3.29 11.79
N CYS A 75 -3.43 4.12 11.08
CA CYS A 75 -1.97 4.18 11.15
C CYS A 75 -1.48 5.53 11.69
N ASP A 76 -0.99 5.54 12.93
CA ASP A 76 -0.44 6.74 13.58
C ASP A 76 1.01 7.02 13.14
N GLN A 77 1.19 8.09 12.36
CA GLN A 77 2.50 8.59 11.90
C GLN A 77 3.34 9.18 13.04
N GLY A 78 2.71 9.88 13.98
CA GLY A 78 3.39 10.52 15.12
C GLY A 78 3.97 9.47 16.06
N ARG A 79 3.20 8.44 16.39
CA ARG A 79 3.64 7.29 17.19
C ARG A 79 4.79 6.52 16.53
N LEU A 80 4.76 6.34 15.21
CA LEU A 80 5.88 5.73 14.49
C LEU A 80 7.15 6.60 14.54
N ALA A 81 7.02 7.91 14.31
CA ALA A 81 8.14 8.84 14.35
C ALA A 81 8.76 8.91 15.77
N ALA A 82 7.93 9.04 16.81
CA ALA A 82 8.35 9.03 18.20
C ALA A 82 9.01 7.71 18.61
N PHE A 83 8.46 6.56 18.18
CA PHE A 83 9.07 5.25 18.40
C PHE A 83 10.48 5.17 17.81
N LEU A 84 10.65 5.59 16.55
CA LEU A 84 11.95 5.56 15.88
C LEU A 84 12.94 6.53 16.55
N GLN A 85 12.52 7.75 16.90
CA GLN A 85 13.33 8.71 17.65
C GLN A 85 13.81 8.13 19.00
N ALA A 86 12.96 7.41 19.72
CA ALA A 86 13.30 6.72 20.97
C ALA A 86 14.17 5.46 20.77
N ASN A 87 14.36 4.96 19.54
CA ASN A 87 15.09 3.73 19.24
C ASN A 87 16.19 3.96 18.17
N PRO A 88 17.31 4.65 18.48
CA PRO A 88 18.27 5.10 17.47
C PRO A 88 18.89 4.00 16.58
N ALA A 89 19.07 2.78 17.09
CA ALA A 89 19.55 1.64 16.30
C ALA A 89 18.52 1.18 15.26
N LYS A 90 17.23 1.12 15.65
CA LYS A 90 16.12 0.86 14.73
C LYS A 90 15.95 2.02 13.74
N ALA A 91 16.04 3.27 14.17
CA ALA A 91 16.00 4.42 13.26
C ALA A 91 17.09 4.38 12.19
N ARG A 92 18.33 3.96 12.52
CA ARG A 92 19.40 3.75 11.54
C ARG A 92 19.04 2.70 10.49
N ALA A 93 18.59 1.52 10.91
CA ALA A 93 18.18 0.45 9.99
C ALA A 93 16.98 0.85 9.13
N TRP A 94 15.97 1.48 9.74
CA TRP A 94 14.75 1.95 9.08
C TRP A 94 15.03 3.03 8.02
N ALA A 95 15.85 4.03 8.38
CA ALA A 95 16.27 5.08 7.47
C ALA A 95 17.09 4.54 6.29
N GLY A 96 17.94 3.54 6.55
CA GLY A 96 18.73 2.85 5.52
C GLY A 96 17.87 2.16 4.46
N VAL A 97 16.77 1.51 4.84
CA VAL A 97 15.82 0.88 3.89
C VAL A 97 15.19 1.90 2.93
N HIS A 98 14.97 3.13 3.38
CA HIS A 98 14.43 4.23 2.56
C HIS A 98 15.50 5.12 1.92
N GLY A 99 16.79 4.88 2.17
CA GLY A 99 17.89 5.70 1.66
C GLY A 99 17.90 7.15 2.18
N ILE A 100 17.37 7.40 3.39
CA ILE A 100 17.27 8.75 3.97
C ILE A 100 18.23 8.94 5.16
N PRO A 101 18.64 10.18 5.49
CA PRO A 101 19.31 10.49 6.75
C PRO A 101 18.41 10.21 7.95
N VAL A 102 18.98 9.75 9.08
CA VAL A 102 18.21 9.47 10.31
C VAL A 102 17.48 10.72 10.83
N LYS A 103 18.10 11.89 10.73
CA LYS A 103 17.50 13.19 11.09
C LYS A 103 16.23 13.53 10.28
N ASP A 104 16.05 12.89 9.12
CA ASP A 104 14.93 13.12 8.22
C ASP A 104 13.78 12.12 8.41
N VAL A 105 13.91 11.11 9.29
CA VAL A 105 12.89 10.08 9.53
C VAL A 105 11.56 10.68 9.95
N ALA A 106 11.53 11.58 10.95
CA ALA A 106 10.29 12.22 11.39
C ALA A 106 9.64 13.04 10.25
N ARG A 107 10.46 13.80 9.52
CA ARG A 107 10.04 14.59 8.34
C ARG A 107 9.58 13.72 7.18
N TYR A 108 10.08 12.49 7.04
CA TYR A 108 9.62 11.53 6.03
C TYR A 108 8.28 10.92 6.44
N VAL A 109 8.19 10.39 7.66
CA VAL A 109 6.99 9.74 8.20
C VAL A 109 5.79 10.70 8.24
N SER A 110 6.00 11.97 8.60
CA SER A 110 4.93 12.98 8.62
C SER A 110 4.38 13.37 7.24
N ARG A 111 5.00 12.93 6.13
CA ARG A 111 4.52 13.18 4.75
C ARG A 111 3.88 11.96 4.09
N LEU A 112 3.79 10.84 4.80
CA LEU A 112 3.09 9.64 4.34
C LEU A 112 1.58 9.78 4.58
N THR A 113 0.76 8.99 3.91
CA THR A 113 -0.71 9.03 4.08
C THR A 113 -1.20 7.66 4.59
N PRO A 114 -2.01 7.62 5.66
CA PRO A 114 -2.52 6.37 6.24
C PRO A 114 -3.73 5.84 5.46
N VAL A 115 -3.65 4.59 5.01
CA VAL A 115 -4.69 3.93 4.19
C VAL A 115 -4.80 2.43 4.51
N LEU A 116 -5.93 1.83 4.14
CA LEU A 116 -6.17 0.39 4.17
C LEU A 116 -5.94 -0.22 2.77
N LEU A 117 -5.31 -1.38 2.69
CA LEU A 117 -5.21 -2.15 1.45
C LEU A 117 -6.57 -2.76 1.09
N ARG A 118 -7.08 -2.54 -0.14
CA ARG A 118 -8.31 -3.20 -0.63
C ARG A 118 -8.06 -4.39 -1.57
N THR A 119 -6.79 -4.75 -1.79
CA THR A 119 -6.38 -5.95 -2.54
C THR A 119 -5.17 -6.60 -1.87
N ASP A 120 -5.02 -7.92 -2.02
CA ASP A 120 -3.86 -8.64 -1.50
C ASP A 120 -2.61 -8.14 -2.26
N THR A 121 -1.68 -7.45 -1.59
CA THR A 121 -0.68 -6.59 -2.24
C THR A 121 0.75 -7.11 -2.05
N LEU A 122 1.50 -7.26 -3.16
CA LEU A 122 2.92 -7.64 -3.15
C LEU A 122 3.83 -6.44 -2.81
N VAL A 123 4.68 -6.64 -1.80
CA VAL A 123 5.72 -5.70 -1.34
C VAL A 123 7.04 -6.45 -1.10
N THR A 124 8.13 -5.72 -0.91
CA THR A 124 9.26 -6.23 -0.11
C THR A 124 9.12 -5.64 1.29
N ASN A 125 8.99 -6.51 2.30
CA ASN A 125 8.86 -6.13 3.70
C ASN A 125 10.21 -6.28 4.40
N HIS A 126 10.63 -5.24 5.13
CA HIS A 126 11.90 -5.23 5.85
C HIS A 126 11.66 -5.31 7.35
N GLY A 127 12.10 -6.38 7.99
CA GLY A 127 12.04 -6.54 9.45
C GLY A 127 13.26 -5.94 10.14
N TYR A 128 13.36 -6.10 11.46
CA TYR A 128 14.54 -5.74 12.25
C TYR A 128 15.03 -6.93 13.07
N ARG A 129 16.27 -7.37 12.80
CA ARG A 129 16.95 -8.44 13.53
C ARG A 129 18.44 -8.14 13.63
N ASP A 130 19.08 -8.50 14.74
CA ASP A 130 20.54 -8.46 14.92
C ASP A 130 21.18 -7.09 14.57
N GLY A 131 20.48 -6.01 14.93
CA GLY A 131 20.90 -4.63 14.68
C GLY A 131 20.66 -4.10 13.26
N LYS A 132 20.11 -4.91 12.35
CA LYS A 132 20.00 -4.65 10.91
C LYS A 132 18.57 -4.80 10.39
N ALA A 133 18.32 -4.25 9.22
CA ALA A 133 17.11 -4.55 8.46
C ALA A 133 17.22 -5.94 7.84
N THR A 134 16.20 -6.79 8.00
CA THR A 134 16.00 -7.98 7.16
C THR A 134 15.26 -7.55 5.88
N SER A 135 15.22 -8.39 4.84
CA SER A 135 14.47 -8.12 3.61
C SER A 135 13.86 -9.40 3.08
N GLY A 136 12.61 -9.35 2.59
CA GLY A 136 11.97 -10.47 1.90
C GLY A 136 10.68 -10.06 1.20
N PRO A 137 10.33 -10.72 0.08
CA PRO A 137 9.07 -10.46 -0.61
C PRO A 137 7.90 -11.02 0.19
N ALA A 138 6.84 -10.23 0.30
CA ALA A 138 5.65 -10.56 1.06
C ALA A 138 4.37 -10.13 0.34
N VAL A 139 3.28 -10.88 0.53
CA VAL A 139 1.93 -10.40 0.21
C VAL A 139 1.25 -10.01 1.50
N LEU A 140 0.82 -8.75 1.54
CA LEU A 140 0.00 -8.18 2.61
C LEU A 140 -1.47 -8.44 2.28
N GLN A 141 -2.21 -9.05 3.20
CA GLN A 141 -3.64 -9.28 3.06
C GLN A 141 -4.43 -7.97 2.92
N ALA A 142 -5.47 -7.96 2.09
CA ALA A 142 -6.47 -6.90 2.06
C ALA A 142 -7.07 -6.68 3.46
N GLY A 143 -7.19 -5.42 3.88
CA GLY A 143 -7.59 -4.99 5.22
C GLY A 143 -6.41 -4.47 6.04
N MET A 144 -5.18 -4.77 5.66
CA MET A 144 -4.00 -4.32 6.39
C MET A 144 -3.78 -2.80 6.27
N GLY A 145 -3.45 -2.16 7.39
CA GLY A 145 -3.05 -0.76 7.42
C GLY A 145 -1.64 -0.55 6.87
N VAL A 146 -1.49 0.41 5.95
CA VAL A 146 -0.20 0.86 5.43
C VAL A 146 -0.10 2.38 5.41
N LEU A 147 1.14 2.89 5.51
CA LEU A 147 1.46 4.26 5.14
C LEU A 147 1.93 4.27 3.68
N VAL A 148 1.29 5.05 2.82
CA VAL A 148 1.71 5.28 1.42
C VAL A 148 2.48 6.58 1.26
N ASN A 149 3.43 6.62 0.34
CA ASN A 149 4.17 7.84 0.01
C ASN A 149 3.37 8.76 -0.94
N GLY A 150 3.92 9.95 -1.23
CA GLY A 150 3.31 10.93 -2.15
C GLY A 150 3.13 10.49 -3.60
N TYR A 151 3.55 9.28 -3.99
CA TYR A 151 3.27 8.68 -5.31
C TYR A 151 2.39 7.42 -5.20
N GLY A 152 1.79 7.19 -4.03
CA GLY A 152 0.84 6.10 -3.78
C GLY A 152 1.48 4.73 -3.69
N VAL A 153 2.75 4.63 -3.29
CA VAL A 153 3.41 3.34 -3.04
C VAL A 153 3.39 3.06 -1.53
N PRO A 154 2.99 1.85 -1.06
CA PRO A 154 3.11 1.45 0.33
C PRO A 154 4.57 1.44 0.78
N VAL A 155 4.87 2.14 1.86
CA VAL A 155 6.23 2.29 2.41
C VAL A 155 6.34 1.94 3.89
N VAL A 156 5.23 1.71 4.61
CA VAL A 156 5.26 1.12 5.98
C VAL A 156 4.06 0.18 6.17
N LYS A 157 4.28 -0.96 6.83
CA LYS A 157 3.24 -1.87 7.35
C LYS A 157 2.92 -1.51 8.80
N CYS A 158 1.70 -1.08 9.09
CA CYS A 158 1.43 -0.33 10.33
C CYS A 158 1.54 -1.17 11.61
N ASN A 159 0.91 -2.35 11.66
CA ASN A 159 0.91 -3.19 12.88
C ASN A 159 2.30 -3.61 13.40
N CYS A 160 3.35 -3.53 12.57
CA CYS A 160 4.75 -3.78 12.95
C CYS A 160 5.71 -2.57 12.79
N GLY A 161 5.27 -1.48 12.16
CA GLY A 161 6.13 -0.34 11.80
C GLY A 161 7.24 -0.64 10.79
N ASN A 162 7.23 -1.83 10.17
CA ASN A 162 8.25 -2.27 9.22
C ASN A 162 8.25 -1.40 7.97
N PRO A 163 9.41 -0.89 7.52
CA PRO A 163 9.51 -0.19 6.26
C PRO A 163 9.30 -1.17 5.10
N LEU A 164 8.67 -0.68 4.05
CA LEU A 164 8.34 -1.44 2.84
C LEU A 164 9.02 -0.80 1.64
N THR A 165 9.46 -1.63 0.70
CA THR A 165 9.89 -1.18 -0.62
C THR A 165 9.10 -1.88 -1.72
N ARG A 166 9.18 -1.36 -2.94
CA ARG A 166 8.59 -2.02 -4.12
C ARG A 166 9.18 -3.43 -4.28
N PRO A 167 8.38 -4.43 -4.66
CA PRO A 167 8.89 -5.75 -4.95
C PRO A 167 9.79 -5.74 -6.19
N GLU A 168 10.77 -6.63 -6.22
CA GLU A 168 11.68 -6.77 -7.36
C GLU A 168 10.92 -7.10 -8.65
N LYS A 169 11.34 -6.48 -9.77
CA LYS A 169 10.66 -6.63 -11.07
C LYS A 169 10.52 -8.10 -11.50
N LYS A 170 11.55 -8.92 -11.26
CA LYS A 170 11.62 -10.34 -11.63
C LYS A 170 10.65 -11.27 -10.90
N ILE A 171 10.04 -10.85 -9.79
CA ILE A 171 9.17 -11.72 -8.99
C ILE A 171 7.86 -12.00 -9.73
N SER A 172 7.70 -13.21 -10.26
CA SER A 172 6.45 -13.71 -10.83
C SER A 172 5.54 -14.23 -9.71
N VAL A 173 4.39 -13.57 -9.50
CA VAL A 173 3.43 -13.98 -8.47
C VAL A 173 2.80 -15.36 -8.73
N ARG A 174 2.78 -15.84 -9.98
CA ARG A 174 2.19 -17.13 -10.36
C ARG A 174 3.14 -18.31 -10.12
N SER A 175 4.41 -18.19 -10.52
CA SER A 175 5.42 -19.26 -10.33
C SER A 175 6.11 -19.23 -8.96
N ALA A 176 5.94 -18.16 -8.18
CA ALA A 176 6.41 -18.09 -6.79
C ALA A 176 5.82 -19.17 -5.87
N THR A 177 6.65 -19.61 -4.91
CA THR A 177 6.26 -20.41 -3.74
C THR A 177 5.72 -19.49 -2.65
N TYR A 178 4.76 -19.93 -1.83
CA TYR A 178 4.14 -19.09 -0.80
C TYR A 178 4.14 -19.74 0.59
N THR A 179 4.74 -19.07 1.57
CA THR A 179 4.85 -19.48 2.98
C THR A 179 3.94 -18.65 3.89
N GLY A 180 3.88 -18.98 5.18
CA GLY A 180 2.97 -18.34 6.15
C GLY A 180 1.50 -18.79 5.98
N ARG A 181 0.62 -18.39 6.91
CA ARG A 181 -0.81 -18.73 6.85
C ARG A 181 -1.48 -18.15 5.60
N SER A 182 -2.43 -18.89 5.03
CA SER A 182 -3.32 -18.38 3.97
C SER A 182 -4.61 -17.83 4.58
N TRP A 183 -5.45 -17.20 3.76
CA TRP A 183 -6.75 -16.64 4.14
C TRP A 183 -7.83 -16.93 3.08
N PRO A 184 -9.13 -16.87 3.45
CA PRO A 184 -10.22 -17.03 2.50
C PRO A 184 -10.13 -16.08 1.29
N GLY A 185 -10.30 -16.66 0.09
CA GLY A 185 -10.23 -15.92 -1.16
C GLY A 185 -8.84 -15.37 -1.52
N PHE A 186 -7.75 -15.91 -0.95
CA PHE A 186 -6.40 -15.70 -1.49
C PHE A 186 -6.20 -16.51 -2.78
N THR A 187 -5.80 -15.87 -3.87
CA THR A 187 -5.30 -16.55 -5.09
C THR A 187 -4.10 -15.79 -5.65
N LYS A 188 -3.19 -16.48 -6.37
CA LYS A 188 -1.95 -15.87 -6.89
C LYS A 188 -2.22 -14.80 -7.96
N GLU A 189 -3.37 -14.90 -8.62
CA GLU A 189 -3.82 -14.06 -9.74
C GLU A 189 -4.36 -12.72 -9.25
N LYS A 190 -4.99 -12.72 -8.07
CA LYS A 190 -5.54 -11.52 -7.41
C LYS A 190 -4.48 -10.73 -6.61
N VAL A 191 -3.22 -11.19 -6.61
CA VAL A 191 -2.09 -10.46 -6.00
C VAL A 191 -1.74 -9.22 -6.82
N THR A 192 -1.96 -8.05 -6.23
CA THR A 192 -1.70 -6.74 -6.86
C THR A 192 -0.24 -6.31 -6.66
N LYS A 193 0.40 -5.84 -7.74
CA LYS A 193 1.62 -5.01 -7.66
C LYS A 193 1.24 -3.53 -7.76
N VAL A 194 1.81 -2.67 -6.93
CA VAL A 194 1.63 -1.21 -7.04
C VAL A 194 2.84 -0.58 -7.72
N ARG A 195 2.61 0.20 -8.78
CA ARG A 195 3.60 1.13 -9.34
C ARG A 195 3.29 2.57 -8.89
N PRO A 196 4.29 3.43 -8.69
CA PRO A 196 4.04 4.83 -8.37
C PRO A 196 3.23 5.52 -9.48
N ARG A 197 2.50 6.59 -9.09
CA ARG A 197 2.03 7.62 -10.01
C ARG A 197 3.18 8.15 -10.87
N ASP A 198 2.84 8.54 -12.09
CA ASP A 198 3.74 9.23 -13.02
C ASP A 198 4.31 10.52 -12.39
N THR A 199 5.65 10.62 -12.36
CA THR A 199 6.37 11.77 -11.81
C THR A 199 6.11 13.07 -12.56
N GLY A 200 5.76 13.01 -13.85
CA GLY A 200 5.35 14.19 -14.63
C GLY A 200 4.05 14.83 -14.13
N LYS A 201 3.22 14.08 -13.39
CA LYS A 201 1.99 14.57 -12.77
C LYS A 201 2.17 15.09 -11.33
N GLY A 202 3.42 15.19 -10.87
CA GLY A 202 3.77 15.54 -9.49
C GLY A 202 3.25 14.55 -8.44
N PRO A 203 3.55 14.79 -7.15
CA PRO A 203 3.03 13.97 -6.06
C PRO A 203 1.51 14.15 -5.90
N ILE A 204 0.83 13.06 -5.55
CA ILE A 204 -0.60 13.01 -5.21
C ILE A 204 -0.91 14.08 -4.17
N VAL A 205 -1.86 14.97 -4.47
CA VAL A 205 -2.36 15.98 -3.51
C VAL A 205 -3.48 15.42 -2.63
N THR A 206 -4.31 14.55 -3.18
CA THR A 206 -5.49 13.95 -2.55
C THR A 206 -5.68 12.53 -3.07
N PHE A 207 -5.95 11.59 -2.19
CA PHE A 207 -6.31 10.21 -2.51
C PHE A 207 -7.83 10.06 -2.56
N VAL A 208 -8.35 9.34 -3.56
CA VAL A 208 -9.76 8.89 -3.59
C VAL A 208 -9.83 7.50 -2.96
N LEU A 209 -10.24 7.48 -1.70
CA LEU A 209 -10.40 6.28 -0.88
C LEU A 209 -11.84 5.77 -0.92
N VAL A 210 -12.03 4.51 -0.54
CA VAL A 210 -13.34 3.87 -0.35
C VAL A 210 -13.45 3.41 1.11
N ASP A 211 -14.64 3.51 1.70
CA ASP A 211 -14.89 3.06 3.08
C ASP A 211 -14.76 1.52 3.22
N PRO A 212 -14.62 0.97 4.45
CA PRO A 212 -14.43 -0.47 4.63
C PRO A 212 -15.56 -1.34 4.07
N GLU A 213 -16.80 -0.86 4.09
CA GLU A 213 -17.97 -1.60 3.61
C GLU A 213 -18.28 -1.32 2.13
N ALA A 214 -17.45 -0.50 1.47
CA ALA A 214 -17.59 0.00 0.11
C ALA A 214 -19.06 0.35 -0.22
N ARG A 215 -19.59 1.32 0.52
CA ARG A 215 -20.83 2.07 0.28
C ARG A 215 -20.57 3.45 -0.32
N MET A 216 -19.41 4.04 -0.06
CA MET A 216 -19.07 5.42 -0.44
C MET A 216 -17.57 5.60 -0.75
N GLY A 217 -17.27 6.52 -1.68
CA GLY A 217 -15.93 7.10 -1.80
C GLY A 217 -15.76 8.28 -0.84
N PHE A 218 -14.52 8.66 -0.57
CA PHE A 218 -14.19 9.96 0.03
C PHE A 218 -12.77 10.42 -0.37
N GLN A 219 -12.51 11.71 -0.19
CA GLN A 219 -11.21 12.31 -0.49
C GLN A 219 -10.38 12.49 0.78
N ARG A 220 -9.16 11.94 0.80
CA ARG A 220 -8.16 12.15 1.87
C ARG A 220 -6.98 12.96 1.32
N PRO A 221 -6.75 14.20 1.79
CA PRO A 221 -5.53 14.96 1.46
C PRO A 221 -4.26 14.18 1.80
N ARG A 222 -3.19 14.35 1.02
CA ARG A 222 -1.90 13.72 1.31
C ARG A 222 -1.40 14.20 2.67
N ALA A 223 -0.96 13.26 3.49
CA ALA A 223 -0.39 13.48 4.82
C ALA A 223 -1.35 13.97 5.92
N SER A 224 -2.67 13.85 5.72
CA SER A 224 -3.65 13.97 6.81
C SER A 224 -3.88 12.62 7.50
N GLY A 225 -4.19 12.66 8.78
CA GLY A 225 -4.67 11.52 9.59
C GLY A 225 -6.18 11.24 9.41
N GLY A 226 -6.82 11.87 8.42
CA GLY A 226 -8.25 11.82 8.18
C GLY A 226 -9.04 13.00 8.74
N GLU A 227 -8.44 13.84 9.59
CA GLU A 227 -9.07 15.07 10.10
C GLU A 227 -9.49 16.04 8.98
N ALA A 228 -8.79 16.00 7.84
CA ALA A 228 -9.11 16.75 6.63
C ALA A 228 -9.86 15.92 5.55
N ASP A 229 -10.47 14.78 5.92
CA ASP A 229 -11.27 13.99 4.98
C ASP A 229 -12.52 14.74 4.50
N GLY A 230 -12.74 14.73 3.19
CA GLY A 230 -13.87 15.41 2.54
C GLY A 230 -15.26 14.83 2.88
N PRO A 231 -16.32 15.37 2.25
CA PRO A 231 -17.65 14.76 2.27
C PRO A 231 -17.62 13.34 1.67
N PRO A 232 -18.67 12.51 1.91
CA PRO A 232 -18.91 11.34 1.09
C PRO A 232 -19.03 11.75 -0.38
N ILE A 233 -18.53 10.90 -1.26
CA ILE A 233 -18.77 10.96 -2.71
C ILE A 233 -19.21 9.57 -3.18
N GLU A 234 -19.69 9.49 -4.42
CA GLU A 234 -20.01 8.20 -5.05
C GLU A 234 -18.79 7.27 -5.09
N LEU A 235 -19.05 5.96 -5.17
CA LEU A 235 -17.99 4.98 -5.38
C LEU A 235 -17.34 5.23 -6.74
N PRO A 236 -15.99 5.30 -6.83
CA PRO A 236 -15.34 5.53 -8.11
C PRO A 236 -15.63 4.37 -9.08
N SER A 237 -15.78 4.65 -10.38
CA SER A 237 -16.18 3.68 -11.41
C SER A 237 -15.27 2.45 -11.56
N THR A 238 -14.10 2.47 -10.90
CA THR A 238 -13.21 1.31 -10.70
C THR A 238 -13.78 0.22 -9.79
N GLU A 239 -14.74 0.55 -8.94
CA GLU A 239 -15.44 -0.40 -8.07
C GLU A 239 -16.49 -1.23 -8.82
N THR A 240 -17.05 -0.68 -9.89
CA THR A 240 -17.87 -1.46 -10.82
C THR A 240 -16.97 -2.50 -11.50
N GLU A 241 -17.29 -3.77 -11.29
CA GLU A 241 -16.69 -4.87 -12.04
C GLU A 241 -17.01 -4.66 -13.52
N ALA A 242 -16.02 -4.71 -14.40
CA ALA A 242 -16.30 -4.61 -15.83
C ALA A 242 -17.05 -5.88 -16.25
N PRO A 243 -18.15 -5.80 -17.02
CA PRO A 243 -18.72 -6.99 -17.63
C PRO A 243 -17.63 -7.68 -18.44
N VAL A 244 -17.52 -9.00 -18.30
CA VAL A 244 -16.67 -9.80 -19.19
C VAL A 244 -17.27 -9.70 -20.59
N SER A 245 -16.58 -8.97 -21.46
CA SER A 245 -17.02 -8.78 -22.84
C SER A 245 -16.63 -10.02 -23.65
N ASP A 246 -17.39 -11.11 -23.48
CA ASP A 246 -17.38 -12.30 -24.35
C ASP A 246 -18.01 -11.97 -25.73
N SER A 247 -17.55 -10.87 -26.32
CA SER A 247 -17.86 -10.43 -27.66
C SER A 247 -16.67 -10.79 -28.55
N PRO A 248 -16.69 -11.93 -29.26
CA PRO A 248 -15.65 -12.23 -30.23
C PRO A 248 -15.69 -11.14 -31.30
N ALA A 249 -14.56 -10.47 -31.52
CA ALA A 249 -14.44 -9.52 -32.61
C ALA A 249 -14.74 -10.25 -33.93
N PRO A 250 -15.62 -9.73 -34.81
CA PRO A 250 -15.88 -10.35 -36.10
C PRO A 250 -14.58 -10.32 -36.92
N THR A 251 -14.08 -11.50 -37.28
CA THR A 251 -12.93 -11.62 -38.18
C THR A 251 -13.32 -11.05 -39.53
N ASP A 252 -12.64 -9.98 -39.94
CA ASP A 252 -12.78 -9.41 -41.28
C ASP A 252 -12.25 -10.42 -42.31
N SER A 253 -13.16 -10.87 -43.18
CA SER A 253 -12.93 -11.81 -44.27
C SER A 253 -13.70 -11.33 -45.49
N GLY A 254 -13.33 -10.17 -46.03
CA GLY A 254 -13.93 -9.64 -47.25
C GLY A 254 -13.66 -10.54 -48.47
N SER A 255 -14.70 -10.86 -49.24
CA SER A 255 -14.54 -11.33 -50.61
C SER A 255 -15.79 -11.06 -51.47
N GLU A 256 -15.60 -10.13 -52.41
CA GLU A 256 -16.25 -10.01 -53.73
C GLU A 256 -17.73 -9.57 -53.83
N SER A 257 -17.96 -8.64 -54.77
CA SER A 257 -19.26 -8.22 -55.31
C SER A 257 -19.32 -8.71 -56.77
N PRO A 258 -20.51 -8.96 -57.38
CA PRO A 258 -21.26 -7.85 -57.98
C PRO A 258 -22.81 -8.01 -57.96
N GLY A 259 -23.56 -6.90 -58.11
CA GLY A 259 -25.03 -6.97 -58.30
C GLY A 259 -25.77 -5.62 -58.32
N THR A 260 -25.92 -5.03 -59.51
CA THR A 260 -26.67 -3.80 -59.84
C THR A 260 -28.11 -3.69 -59.30
N GLY A 261 -28.55 -2.49 -58.86
CA GLY A 261 -29.99 -2.14 -58.73
C GLY A 261 -30.31 -0.80 -58.04
N THR A 262 -30.93 0.14 -58.77
CA THR A 262 -31.34 1.50 -58.32
C THR A 262 -32.43 2.03 -59.29
N PRO A 263 -33.29 3.03 -58.98
CA PRO A 263 -33.81 3.59 -57.71
C PRO A 263 -35.36 3.53 -57.58
N GLY A 264 -35.92 4.08 -56.48
CA GLY A 264 -37.33 4.51 -56.37
C GLY A 264 -37.97 4.27 -54.99
N MET A 265 -38.99 5.02 -54.53
CA MET A 265 -39.56 6.29 -55.04
C MET A 265 -40.44 6.95 -53.94
N GLU A 266 -40.33 8.29 -53.81
CA GLU A 266 -41.31 9.25 -53.24
C GLU A 266 -41.84 9.16 -51.78
N SER A 267 -42.38 10.30 -51.33
CA SER A 267 -43.09 10.60 -50.06
C SER A 267 -44.58 10.89 -50.40
N PRO A 268 -45.48 11.54 -49.60
CA PRO A 268 -45.37 12.17 -48.26
C PRO A 268 -46.61 11.98 -47.32
N ASP A 269 -46.63 12.73 -46.19
CA ASP A 269 -47.79 13.21 -45.39
C ASP A 269 -48.73 12.14 -44.72
N THR A 270 -49.62 12.43 -43.74
CA THR A 270 -50.36 13.67 -43.39
C THR A 270 -50.80 13.75 -41.90
N GLU A 271 -50.54 14.90 -41.25
CA GLU A 271 -51.25 15.63 -40.16
C GLU A 271 -51.66 15.06 -38.76
N THR A 272 -51.76 16.03 -37.82
CA THR A 272 -52.36 16.09 -36.46
C THR A 272 -53.83 16.63 -36.53
N PRO A 273 -54.57 17.08 -35.48
CA PRO A 273 -54.33 17.23 -34.03
C PRO A 273 -55.30 16.35 -33.18
N ASP A 274 -55.67 16.55 -31.90
CA ASP A 274 -56.24 17.72 -31.19
C ASP A 274 -55.93 17.72 -29.65
N THR A 275 -56.68 18.49 -28.85
CA THR A 275 -56.25 19.15 -27.60
C THR A 275 -56.88 18.60 -26.29
N GLY A 276 -56.31 19.00 -25.14
CA GLY A 276 -56.85 18.76 -23.80
C GLY A 276 -55.94 19.22 -22.66
N THR A 277 -56.36 20.25 -21.89
CA THR A 277 -55.55 20.94 -20.85
C THR A 277 -56.46 21.33 -19.66
N PRO A 278 -55.94 21.90 -18.56
CA PRO A 278 -55.20 21.28 -17.45
C PRO A 278 -56.10 20.94 -16.23
N GLY A 279 -55.51 20.39 -15.16
CA GLY A 279 -56.13 20.33 -13.82
C GLY A 279 -55.13 20.74 -12.73
N ASP A 280 -55.51 21.66 -11.86
CA ASP A 280 -54.71 22.23 -10.76
C ASP A 280 -55.33 21.87 -9.38
N GLY A 281 -54.56 21.90 -8.29
CA GLY A 281 -55.10 21.61 -6.94
C GLY A 281 -54.07 21.39 -5.82
N THR A 282 -53.89 22.40 -4.96
CA THR A 282 -53.13 22.46 -3.67
C THR A 282 -53.45 23.81 -3.01
N PRO A 283 -53.39 24.04 -1.66
CA PRO A 283 -52.95 23.22 -0.51
C PRO A 283 -54.18 22.72 0.32
N ASP A 284 -54.33 22.66 1.67
CA ASP A 284 -53.61 23.09 2.90
C ASP A 284 -54.27 22.39 4.15
N PRO A 285 -54.12 22.80 5.43
CA PRO A 285 -52.94 23.05 6.29
C PRO A 285 -52.84 22.11 7.54
N GLY A 286 -51.70 22.16 8.24
CA GLY A 286 -51.60 21.88 9.70
C GLY A 286 -51.10 20.47 10.12
N MET A 287 -50.54 20.25 11.32
CA MET A 287 -50.22 21.14 12.46
C MET A 287 -48.93 20.67 13.18
N SER A 288 -48.27 21.56 13.94
CA SER A 288 -47.28 21.20 14.97
C SER A 288 -47.90 21.26 16.38
N PRO A 289 -47.32 20.58 17.39
CA PRO A 289 -46.61 21.37 18.42
C PRO A 289 -45.40 20.69 19.12
N ALA A 290 -44.50 21.56 19.61
CA ALA A 290 -43.69 21.53 20.85
C ALA A 290 -43.00 20.24 21.40
N SER A 291 -41.73 20.40 21.80
CA SER A 291 -41.02 19.55 22.78
C SER A 291 -41.47 19.83 24.24
N PRO A 292 -41.08 18.98 25.21
CA PRO A 292 -39.97 19.39 26.10
C PRO A 292 -39.12 18.23 26.67
N GLY A 293 -37.99 18.57 27.32
CA GLY A 293 -37.40 17.74 28.39
C GLY A 293 -35.91 17.38 28.27
N VAL A 294 -35.11 17.90 29.20
CA VAL A 294 -33.82 17.30 29.67
C VAL A 294 -33.96 16.98 31.16
N PRO A 295 -33.12 16.08 31.72
CA PRO A 295 -32.06 16.59 32.60
C PRO A 295 -30.72 15.85 32.45
N SER A 296 -29.73 16.18 33.28
CA SER A 296 -28.38 15.59 33.24
C SER A 296 -27.87 15.18 34.62
N GLU A 297 -27.43 13.92 34.72
CA GLU A 297 -26.56 13.33 35.75
C GLU A 297 -25.78 12.17 35.09
N GLY A 298 -24.65 11.67 35.59
CA GLY A 298 -23.81 12.11 36.72
C GLY A 298 -22.49 11.30 36.72
N PRO A 299 -21.34 11.86 37.16
CA PRO A 299 -20.05 11.20 36.99
C PRO A 299 -19.77 10.14 38.07
N GLY A 300 -19.77 8.87 37.68
CA GLY A 300 -19.40 7.76 38.56
C GLY A 300 -17.88 7.61 38.75
N THR A 301 -17.36 8.02 39.90
CA THR A 301 -15.96 7.78 40.30
C THR A 301 -15.74 6.34 40.77
N GLY A 302 -14.90 5.58 40.06
CA GLY A 302 -14.51 4.21 40.44
C GLY A 302 -13.03 4.12 40.82
N THR A 303 -12.68 4.49 42.05
CA THR A 303 -11.32 4.32 42.59
C THR A 303 -11.05 2.84 42.87
N GLY A 304 -9.89 2.33 42.47
CA GLY A 304 -9.52 0.92 42.61
C GLY A 304 -8.03 0.75 42.88
N ASP A 305 -7.61 1.02 44.11
CA ASP A 305 -6.24 0.80 44.56
C ASP A 305 -5.87 -0.69 44.58
N GLY A 306 -4.63 -0.99 44.22
CA GLY A 306 -4.14 -2.35 43.98
C GLY A 306 -2.63 -2.51 44.18
N SER A 307 -2.04 -1.79 45.13
CA SER A 307 -0.62 -1.88 45.44
C SER A 307 -0.24 -3.25 46.05
N GLY A 308 0.30 -4.14 45.22
CA GLY A 308 0.94 -5.39 45.65
C GLY A 308 2.46 -5.24 45.74
N THR A 309 2.98 -4.80 46.89
CA THR A 309 4.43 -4.79 47.19
C THR A 309 4.92 -6.20 47.55
N GLY A 310 6.00 -6.68 46.92
CA GLY A 310 6.51 -8.03 47.14
C GLY A 310 7.94 -8.26 46.65
N ASP A 311 8.90 -7.79 47.44
CA ASP A 311 10.36 -8.03 47.39
C ASP A 311 10.80 -8.14 48.88
N PRO A 312 11.93 -8.76 49.31
CA PRO A 312 13.11 -9.13 48.51
C PRO A 312 13.73 -10.52 48.75
N GLY A 313 14.70 -10.85 47.89
CA GLY A 313 15.74 -11.85 48.16
C GLY A 313 16.09 -12.70 46.92
N GLY A 314 17.35 -12.91 46.54
CA GLY A 314 18.63 -12.43 47.11
C GLY A 314 19.70 -13.51 47.02
N GLY A 315 20.70 -13.35 46.14
CA GLY A 315 21.77 -14.35 45.97
C GLY A 315 22.59 -14.21 44.68
N ASP A 316 23.67 -13.42 44.77
CA ASP A 316 24.91 -13.60 44.00
C ASP A 316 25.99 -13.96 45.05
N PRO A 317 26.89 -14.93 44.78
CA PRO A 317 28.17 -14.53 44.19
C PRO A 317 28.76 -15.53 43.18
N GLY A 318 29.18 -15.01 42.02
CA GLY A 318 30.62 -15.00 41.74
C GLY A 318 31.15 -15.59 40.43
N GLY A 319 31.91 -14.77 39.71
CA GLY A 319 33.35 -15.03 39.54
C GLY A 319 33.84 -15.80 38.30
N GLY A 320 34.68 -15.12 37.50
CA GLY A 320 35.50 -15.73 36.44
C GLY A 320 34.87 -15.65 35.03
N GLY A 321 35.64 -15.46 33.97
CA GLY A 321 37.08 -15.22 33.87
C GLY A 321 37.44 -14.59 32.50
N GLY A 322 38.65 -14.04 32.38
CA GLY A 322 39.08 -13.34 31.17
C GLY A 322 39.39 -14.29 30.00
N GLY A 323 39.06 -13.87 28.78
CA GLY A 323 39.47 -14.52 27.53
C GLY A 323 39.58 -13.46 26.42
N ALA A 324 40.77 -13.31 25.84
CA ALA A 324 41.08 -12.27 24.86
C ALA A 324 41.86 -12.86 23.68
N ALA A 325 41.83 -12.12 22.55
CA ALA A 325 42.53 -12.40 21.28
C ALA A 325 42.04 -13.64 20.50
N PRO A 326 42.39 -13.79 19.20
CA PRO A 326 43.10 -12.84 18.33
C PRO A 326 42.18 -12.15 17.31
N GLY A 327 42.75 -11.24 16.50
CA GLY A 327 42.02 -10.55 15.42
C GLY A 327 42.82 -10.47 14.11
N GLY A 328 42.15 -10.00 13.06
CA GLY A 328 42.71 -9.71 11.74
C GLY A 328 41.80 -10.16 10.59
N PRO A 329 42.09 -9.77 9.33
CA PRO A 329 42.96 -8.67 8.90
C PRO A 329 42.15 -7.37 8.66
N SER A 330 42.85 -6.24 8.43
CA SER A 330 42.22 -5.00 7.97
C SER A 330 42.24 -4.92 6.45
N GLU A 331 41.08 -4.92 5.80
CA GLU A 331 40.98 -4.62 4.35
C GLU A 331 40.73 -3.11 4.11
N GLY A 332 41.21 -2.62 2.97
CA GLY A 332 41.57 -1.21 2.79
C GLY A 332 40.39 -0.23 2.67
N THR A 333 40.50 0.88 3.41
CA THR A 333 39.62 2.05 3.24
C THR A 333 39.87 2.72 1.89
N VAL A 334 38.93 2.59 0.95
CA VAL A 334 38.92 3.41 -0.28
C VAL A 334 38.53 4.84 0.04
N SER A 335 39.52 5.72 0.20
CA SER A 335 39.31 7.16 0.36
C SER A 335 38.70 7.77 -0.91
N LEU A 336 37.45 8.23 -0.80
CA LEU A 336 36.85 9.10 -1.80
C LEU A 336 37.46 10.51 -1.69
N PRO A 337 37.69 11.21 -2.82
CA PRO A 337 38.19 12.59 -2.80
C PRO A 337 37.17 13.54 -2.16
N PRO A 338 37.61 14.67 -1.57
CA PRO A 338 36.73 15.66 -0.97
C PRO A 338 35.81 16.31 -2.03
N PRO A 339 34.59 16.73 -1.67
CA PRO A 339 33.66 17.34 -2.61
C PRO A 339 34.15 18.72 -3.06
N THR A 340 34.03 18.98 -4.37
CA THR A 340 34.31 20.29 -4.98
C THR A 340 33.40 21.37 -4.39
N PRO A 341 33.90 22.57 -4.06
CA PRO A 341 33.05 23.68 -3.67
C PRO A 341 32.10 24.09 -4.81
N PRO A 342 30.92 24.64 -4.52
CA PRO A 342 29.97 25.07 -5.54
C PRO A 342 30.53 26.26 -6.35
N SER A 343 30.34 26.23 -7.66
CA SER A 343 30.63 27.37 -8.53
C SER A 343 29.74 28.56 -8.20
N THR A 344 30.33 29.71 -7.90
CA THR A 344 29.60 30.96 -7.75
C THR A 344 29.22 31.50 -9.14
N GLU A 345 27.92 31.51 -9.47
CA GLU A 345 27.44 32.29 -10.61
C GLU A 345 27.62 33.80 -10.34
N PRO A 346 28.14 34.58 -11.30
CA PRO A 346 28.13 36.04 -11.18
C PRO A 346 26.70 36.58 -11.14
N GLY A 347 26.39 37.42 -10.16
CA GLY A 347 25.08 38.05 -10.05
C GLY A 347 24.75 38.93 -11.26
N ALA A 348 23.52 38.84 -11.76
CA ALA A 348 23.04 39.72 -12.83
C ALA A 348 23.05 41.19 -12.38
N PRO A 349 23.37 42.15 -13.27
CA PRO A 349 23.30 43.56 -12.95
C PRO A 349 21.86 44.01 -12.74
N VAL A 350 21.65 44.89 -11.75
CA VAL A 350 20.36 45.57 -11.54
C VAL A 350 20.23 46.69 -12.58
N ILE A 351 19.05 46.79 -13.19
CA ILE A 351 18.60 47.89 -14.05
C ILE A 351 17.14 48.19 -13.68
#